data_AF-A0A842J8S0-F1
#
_entry.id   AF-A0A842J8S0-F1
#
_cell.length_a   1.000
_cell.length_b   1.000
_cell.length_c   1.000
_cell.angle_alpha   90.00
_cell.angle_beta   90.00
_cell.angle_gamma   90.00
#
_symmetry.space_group_name_H-M   'P 1'
#
loop_
_entity.id
_entity.type
_entity.pdbx_description
1 polymer ?
#
loop_
_entity_poly.entity_id
_entity_poly.type
_entity_poly.pdbx_seq_one_letter_code
_entity_poly.pdbx_strand_id
1 'polypeptide(L)'
;MSQRNPMNDRYQTDEHQGQTRKSAASMKPKSKAAATVRVQPKEKTKQQKKAEKKVARQKQGELDRKYYNPPTPQYKRLRKIWWALLIGAIAATALSWLGRSWFPDPVSYVMLGLAYVCIIGALYVDFSKIRKVRRAYQEEMESRKSKEQRAIEKQQKAAQKSKKIEAAEAPAEEEKPKKRGLFGSGFRLSKAEEAKAEKQEAKEQPQDSKK
;
A
#
# COMPACT_ATOMS: atom_id res chain seq x y z
N MET A 1 46.33 18.64 37.97
CA MET A 1 45.40 19.29 37.03
C MET A 1 45.45 20.78 37.27
N SER A 2 45.90 21.60 36.31
CA SER A 2 45.91 23.06 36.48
C SER A 2 44.49 23.61 36.31
N GLN A 3 43.95 24.23 37.37
CA GLN A 3 42.67 24.93 37.31
C GLN A 3 42.78 26.11 36.33
N ARG A 4 41.89 26.17 35.34
CA ARG A 4 41.88 27.26 34.35
C ARG A 4 41.32 28.52 35.02
N ASN A 5 41.87 29.68 34.65
CA ASN A 5 41.44 30.96 35.20
C ASN A 5 39.96 31.24 34.87
N PRO A 6 39.07 31.36 35.87
CA PRO A 6 37.64 31.63 35.66
C PRO A 6 37.36 33.07 35.20
N MET A 7 38.36 33.97 35.26
CA MET A 7 38.23 35.37 34.86
C MET A 7 38.69 35.65 33.42
N ASN A 8 38.67 34.65 32.54
CA ASN A 8 39.03 34.83 31.14
C ASN A 8 37.78 35.15 30.29
N ASP A 9 37.77 36.31 29.63
CA ASP A 9 36.64 36.87 28.89
C ASP A 9 36.02 35.92 27.85
N ARG A 10 36.83 35.02 27.26
CA ARG A 10 36.36 33.99 26.31
C ARG A 10 35.32 33.03 26.91
N TYR A 11 35.30 32.86 28.24
CA TYR A 11 34.36 31.97 28.93
C TYR A 11 33.22 32.72 29.63
N GLN A 12 33.23 34.07 29.58
CA GLN A 12 32.25 34.90 30.28
C GLN A 12 31.16 35.45 29.37
N THR A 13 31.33 35.35 28.05
CA THR A 13 30.31 35.72 27.07
C THR A 13 29.58 34.47 26.56
N ASP A 14 28.24 34.46 26.68
CA ASP A 14 27.36 33.38 26.18
C ASP A 14 27.24 33.35 24.64
N GLU A 15 27.94 34.25 23.94
CA GLU A 15 28.01 34.26 22.49
C GLU A 15 29.05 33.25 22.00
N HIS A 16 28.60 32.00 21.84
CA HIS A 16 29.28 31.01 21.02
C HIS A 16 29.25 31.41 19.53
N GLN A 17 29.92 32.50 19.15
CA GLN A 17 30.11 32.95 17.78
C GLN A 17 31.20 32.13 17.08
N GLY A 18 30.90 30.85 16.84
CA GLY A 18 31.59 30.06 15.83
C GLY A 18 30.88 30.25 14.49
N GLN A 19 31.28 31.23 13.68
CA GLN A 19 30.76 31.34 12.30
C GLN A 19 31.24 30.15 11.47
N THR A 20 30.36 29.17 11.27
CA THR A 20 30.58 28.14 10.25
C THR A 20 30.29 28.74 8.88
N ARG A 21 31.24 28.61 7.93
CA ARG A 21 31.05 29.02 6.53
C ARG A 21 29.79 28.35 5.96
N LYS A 22 28.83 29.13 5.45
CA LYS A 22 27.61 28.64 4.80
C LYS A 22 27.98 27.68 3.66
N SER A 23 27.68 26.39 3.80
CA SER A 23 27.93 25.40 2.75
C SER A 23 26.98 25.62 1.57
N ALA A 24 27.44 25.32 0.35
CA ALA A 24 26.69 25.44 -0.92
C ALA A 24 25.36 24.66 -0.94
N ALA A 25 25.18 23.70 -0.02
CA ALA A 25 23.92 23.00 0.21
C ALA A 25 22.79 23.89 0.76
N SER A 26 23.10 25.08 1.27
CA SER A 26 22.10 26.04 1.77
C SER A 26 21.58 27.00 0.69
N MET A 27 22.13 26.96 -0.53
CA MET A 27 21.60 27.74 -1.65
C MET A 27 20.28 27.12 -2.14
N LYS A 28 19.20 27.91 -2.10
CA LYS A 28 17.90 27.52 -2.66
C LYS A 28 18.04 27.21 -4.16
N PRO A 29 17.41 26.14 -4.68
CA PRO A 29 17.50 25.81 -6.10
C PRO A 29 16.90 26.93 -6.95
N LYS A 30 17.61 27.33 -8.00
CA LYS A 30 17.29 28.49 -8.85
C LYS A 30 16.05 28.28 -9.75
N SER A 31 15.42 27.09 -9.74
CA SER A 31 14.21 26.80 -10.53
C SER A 31 13.10 26.17 -9.68
N LYS A 32 11.85 26.62 -9.87
CA LYS A 32 10.66 26.06 -9.18
C LYS A 32 10.42 24.58 -9.49
N ALA A 33 10.90 24.07 -10.63
CA ALA A 33 10.80 22.67 -11.02
C ALA A 33 11.79 21.75 -10.28
N ALA A 34 12.94 22.27 -9.83
CA ALA A 34 13.86 21.51 -8.99
C ALA A 34 13.46 21.52 -7.50
N ALA A 35 12.60 22.46 -7.08
CA ALA A 35 12.06 22.53 -5.72
C ALA A 35 10.94 21.50 -5.43
N THR A 36 10.35 20.87 -6.46
CA THR A 36 9.29 19.87 -6.31
C THR A 36 9.83 18.44 -6.17
N VAL A 37 11.12 18.22 -6.42
CA VAL A 37 11.79 16.94 -6.14
C VAL A 37 12.17 16.89 -4.66
N ARG A 38 11.16 16.70 -3.80
CA ARG A 38 11.42 16.35 -2.40
C ARG A 38 11.99 14.95 -2.36
N VAL A 39 13.28 14.82 -2.01
CA VAL A 39 13.89 13.55 -1.63
C VAL A 39 13.16 13.08 -0.37
N GLN A 40 12.17 12.20 -0.55
CA GLN A 40 11.49 11.56 0.57
C GLN A 40 12.54 10.81 1.39
N PRO A 41 12.66 11.06 2.70
CA PRO A 41 13.55 10.27 3.54
C PRO A 41 13.13 8.80 3.44
N LYS A 42 14.10 7.91 3.21
CA LYS A 42 13.87 6.45 3.08
C LYS A 42 13.24 5.86 4.36
N GLU A 43 13.41 6.53 5.50
CA GLU A 43 12.77 6.21 6.76
C GLU A 43 11.53 7.08 7.04
N LYS A 44 10.37 6.43 7.15
CA LYS A 44 9.12 7.09 7.53
C LYS A 44 9.24 7.70 8.92
N THR A 45 8.83 8.96 9.05
CA THR A 45 8.83 9.66 10.33
C THR A 45 7.93 8.94 11.34
N LYS A 46 8.22 9.04 12.65
CA LYS A 46 7.39 8.44 13.72
C LYS A 46 5.90 8.83 13.58
N GLN A 47 5.61 10.06 13.14
CA GLN A 47 4.24 10.53 12.89
C GLN A 47 3.58 9.83 11.70
N GLN A 48 4.30 9.62 10.59
CA GLN A 48 3.81 8.89 9.43
C GLN A 48 3.54 7.41 9.75
N LYS A 49 4.44 6.74 10.49
CA LYS A 49 4.22 5.35 10.95
C LYS A 49 2.97 5.22 11.83
N LYS A 50 2.71 6.21 12.69
CA LYS A 50 1.48 6.25 13.52
C LYS A 50 0.23 6.45 12.66
N ALA A 51 0.27 7.36 11.68
CA ALA A 51 -0.84 7.60 10.77
C ALA A 51 -1.17 6.34 9.95
N GLU A 52 -0.14 5.68 9.38
CA GLU A 52 -0.30 4.42 8.64
C GLU A 52 -0.87 3.30 9.51
N LYS A 53 -0.42 3.17 10.76
CA LYS A 53 -0.96 2.17 11.70
C LYS A 53 -2.43 2.43 12.03
N LYS A 54 -2.86 3.70 12.15
CA LYS A 54 -4.27 4.06 12.35
C LYS A 54 -5.10 3.70 11.12
N VAL A 55 -4.63 4.04 9.92
CA VAL A 55 -5.32 3.70 8.67
C VAL A 55 -5.39 2.19 8.46
N ALA A 56 -4.32 1.45 8.74
CA ALA A 56 -4.30 -0.01 8.68
C ALA A 56 -5.28 -0.63 9.69
N ARG A 57 -5.37 -0.10 10.91
CA ARG A 57 -6.35 -0.53 11.91
C ARG A 57 -7.78 -0.22 11.48
N GLN A 58 -8.04 0.94 10.87
CA GLN A 58 -9.34 1.31 10.34
C GLN A 58 -9.77 0.34 9.22
N LYS A 59 -8.87 0.09 8.24
CA LYS A 59 -9.10 -0.90 7.18
C LYS A 59 -9.39 -2.29 7.75
N GLN A 60 -8.59 -2.75 8.71
CA GLN A 60 -8.86 -4.04 9.38
C GLN A 60 -10.21 -4.05 10.11
N GLY A 61 -10.59 -2.96 10.79
CA GLY A 61 -11.89 -2.83 11.45
C GLY A 61 -13.06 -2.86 10.47
N GLU A 62 -12.93 -2.22 9.31
CA GLU A 62 -13.93 -2.28 8.23
C GLU A 62 -14.08 -3.69 7.67
N LEU A 63 -12.97 -4.40 7.47
CA LEU A 63 -12.97 -5.81 7.01
C LEU A 63 -13.56 -6.74 8.06
N ASP A 64 -13.21 -6.55 9.33
CA ASP A 64 -13.74 -7.31 10.46
C ASP A 64 -15.26 -7.12 10.57
N ARG A 65 -15.77 -5.91 10.36
CA ARG A 65 -17.21 -5.64 10.33
C ARG A 65 -17.89 -6.26 9.11
N LYS A 66 -17.26 -6.15 7.93
CA LYS A 66 -17.81 -6.67 6.67
C LYS A 66 -17.89 -8.20 6.65
N TYR A 67 -16.91 -8.87 7.25
CA TYR A 67 -16.80 -10.33 7.26
C TYR A 67 -16.90 -10.90 8.68
N TYR A 68 -17.69 -10.26 9.54
CA TYR A 68 -17.85 -10.64 10.94
C TYR A 68 -18.32 -12.09 11.10
N ASN A 69 -19.29 -12.49 10.27
CA ASN A 69 -19.83 -13.85 10.19
C ASN A 69 -19.51 -14.47 8.82
N PRO A 70 -18.32 -15.08 8.66
CA PRO A 70 -18.00 -15.77 7.42
C PRO A 70 -18.94 -16.97 7.23
N PRO A 71 -19.56 -17.15 6.05
CA PRO A 71 -20.51 -18.24 5.77
C PRO A 71 -19.82 -19.59 5.52
N THR A 72 -18.69 -19.87 6.19
CA THR A 72 -17.99 -21.16 6.03
C THR A 72 -18.58 -22.21 6.96
N PRO A 73 -18.74 -23.47 6.51
CA PRO A 73 -19.26 -24.55 7.36
C PRO A 73 -18.35 -24.82 8.56
N GLN A 74 -17.03 -24.62 8.40
CA GLN A 74 -16.04 -24.76 9.47
C GLN A 74 -16.25 -23.72 10.59
N TYR A 75 -16.50 -22.44 10.24
CA TYR A 75 -16.80 -21.39 11.22
C TYR A 75 -18.05 -21.72 12.02
N LYS A 76 -19.12 -22.18 11.36
CA LYS A 76 -20.37 -22.57 12.04
C LYS A 76 -20.17 -23.72 13.03
N ARG A 77 -19.37 -24.73 12.67
CA ARG A 77 -19.02 -25.84 13.58
C ARG A 77 -18.24 -25.35 14.80
N LEU A 78 -17.20 -24.55 14.57
CA LEU A 78 -16.39 -23.95 15.63
C LEU A 78 -17.22 -23.06 16.56
N ARG A 79 -18.15 -22.28 16.01
CA ARG A 79 -19.04 -21.42 16.78
C ARG A 79 -20.02 -22.23 17.63
N LYS A 80 -20.51 -23.38 17.14
CA LYS A 80 -21.33 -24.31 17.94
C LYS A 80 -20.54 -24.90 19.11
N ILE A 81 -19.29 -25.31 18.88
CA ILE A 81 -18.40 -25.79 19.95
C ILE A 81 -18.13 -24.69 20.98
N TRP A 82 -17.85 -23.47 20.52
CA TRP A 82 -17.64 -22.31 21.39
C TRP A 82 -18.87 -22.01 22.25
N TRP A 83 -20.08 -22.02 21.66
CA TRP A 83 -21.33 -21.86 22.39
C TRP A 83 -21.56 -23.03 23.37
N ALA A 84 -21.28 -24.27 22.97
CA ALA A 84 -21.40 -25.42 23.86
C ALA A 84 -20.48 -25.31 25.08
N LEU A 85 -19.23 -24.83 24.90
CA LEU A 85 -18.31 -24.56 25.99
C LEU A 85 -18.81 -23.44 26.92
N LEU A 86 -19.37 -22.36 26.37
CA LEU A 86 -19.94 -21.28 27.18
C LEU A 86 -21.17 -21.73 27.96
N ILE A 87 -22.10 -22.43 27.32
CA ILE A 87 -23.30 -22.95 27.97
C ILE A 87 -22.89 -23.97 29.03
N GLY A 88 -21.94 -24.85 28.73
CA GLY A 88 -21.37 -25.81 29.68
C GLY A 88 -20.72 -25.12 30.88
N ALA A 89 -19.96 -24.04 30.66
CA ALA A 89 -19.35 -23.26 31.75
C ALA A 89 -20.42 -22.60 32.64
N ILE A 90 -21.45 -22.00 32.05
CA ILE A 90 -22.55 -21.38 32.79
C ILE A 90 -23.32 -22.44 33.59
N ALA A 91 -23.65 -23.58 32.97
CA ALA A 91 -24.34 -24.68 33.62
C ALA A 91 -23.51 -25.27 34.78
N ALA A 92 -22.21 -25.50 34.58
CA ALA A 92 -21.32 -26.00 35.63
C ALA A 92 -21.16 -24.99 36.78
N THR A 93 -21.09 -23.69 36.47
CA THR A 93 -21.05 -22.63 37.50
C THR A 93 -22.35 -22.61 38.31
N ALA A 94 -23.50 -22.67 37.64
CA ALA A 94 -24.80 -22.73 38.29
C ALA A 94 -24.95 -24.00 39.15
N LEU A 95 -24.52 -25.16 38.64
CA LEU A 95 -24.52 -26.42 39.39
C LEU A 95 -23.59 -26.37 40.60
N SER A 96 -22.44 -25.70 40.53
CA SER A 96 -21.51 -25.57 41.66
C SER A 96 -22.14 -24.80 42.84
N TRP A 97 -23.00 -23.81 42.55
CA TRP A 97 -23.72 -23.02 43.56
C TRP A 97 -25.02 -23.66 44.01
N LEU A 98 -25.90 -24.03 43.07
CA LEU A 98 -27.23 -24.57 43.37
C LEU A 98 -27.13 -26.04 43.82
N GLY A 99 -26.25 -26.83 43.19
CA GLY A 99 -26.05 -28.25 43.46
C GLY A 99 -25.52 -28.56 44.87
N ARG A 100 -25.09 -27.54 45.61
CA ARG A 100 -24.45 -27.70 46.93
C ARG A 100 -25.37 -28.30 47.99
N SER A 101 -26.68 -28.17 47.82
CA SER A 101 -27.69 -28.81 48.68
C SER A 101 -27.81 -30.32 48.44
N TRP A 102 -27.31 -30.81 47.29
CA TRP A 102 -27.44 -32.20 46.85
C TRP A 102 -26.10 -32.96 46.79
N PHE A 103 -24.97 -32.25 46.74
CA PHE A 103 -23.64 -32.87 46.63
C PHE A 103 -22.70 -32.42 47.75
N PRO A 104 -21.74 -33.28 48.15
CA PRO A 104 -20.67 -32.90 49.06
C PRO A 104 -19.83 -31.72 48.52
N ASP A 105 -19.32 -30.88 49.43
CA ASP A 105 -18.53 -29.69 49.08
C ASP A 105 -17.39 -29.92 48.07
N PRO A 106 -16.59 -31.00 48.14
CA PRO A 106 -15.53 -31.25 47.15
C PRO A 106 -16.05 -31.35 45.72
N VAL A 107 -17.25 -31.92 45.53
CA VAL A 107 -17.86 -32.09 44.21
C VAL A 107 -18.21 -30.72 43.60
N SER A 108 -18.70 -29.78 44.40
CA SER A 108 -18.98 -28.42 43.96
C SER A 108 -17.72 -27.66 43.53
N TYR A 109 -16.59 -27.89 44.19
CA TYR A 109 -15.30 -27.30 43.79
C TYR A 109 -14.74 -27.91 42.51
N VAL A 110 -14.91 -29.23 42.30
CA VAL A 110 -14.54 -29.89 41.04
C VAL A 110 -15.38 -29.35 39.88
N MET A 111 -16.69 -29.16 40.08
CA MET A 111 -17.57 -28.54 39.07
C MET A 111 -17.17 -27.11 38.75
N LEU A 112 -16.75 -26.34 39.75
CA LEU A 112 -16.21 -25.00 39.54
C LEU A 112 -14.91 -25.05 38.73
N GLY A 113 -14.01 -25.98 39.06
CA GLY A 113 -12.79 -26.22 38.28
C GLY A 113 -13.09 -26.56 36.82
N LEU A 114 -14.09 -27.41 36.58
CA LEU A 114 -14.54 -27.78 35.23
C LEU A 114 -15.12 -26.59 34.47
N ALA A 115 -15.85 -25.69 35.16
CA ALA A 115 -16.32 -24.44 34.56
C ALA A 115 -15.16 -23.57 34.06
N TYR A 116 -14.10 -23.41 34.86
CA TYR A 116 -12.89 -22.67 34.43
C TYR A 116 -12.22 -23.31 33.22
N VAL A 117 -12.12 -24.65 33.19
CA VAL A 117 -11.58 -25.37 32.02
C VAL A 117 -12.41 -25.09 30.77
N CYS A 118 -13.74 -25.10 30.87
CA CYS A 118 -14.63 -24.75 29.76
C CYS A 118 -14.44 -23.29 29.29
N ILE A 119 -14.27 -22.33 30.20
CA ILE A 119 -14.02 -20.92 29.86
C ILE A 119 -12.68 -20.77 29.14
N ILE A 120 -11.61 -21.34 29.68
CA ILE A 120 -10.27 -21.30 29.07
C ILE A 120 -10.31 -21.95 27.69
N GLY A 121 -10.98 -23.10 27.56
CA GLY A 121 -11.22 -23.78 26.30
C GLY A 121 -11.97 -22.89 25.29
N ALA A 122 -13.02 -22.19 25.73
CA ALA A 122 -13.79 -21.28 24.88
C ALA A 122 -12.91 -20.12 24.36
N LEU A 123 -12.09 -19.52 25.23
CA LEU A 123 -11.14 -18.47 24.83
C LEU A 123 -10.10 -19.00 23.83
N TYR A 124 -9.55 -20.19 24.07
CA TYR A 124 -8.60 -20.81 23.14
C TYR A 124 -9.22 -21.03 21.75
N VAL A 125 -10.44 -21.57 21.69
CA VAL A 125 -11.16 -21.78 20.42
C VAL A 125 -11.42 -20.45 19.70
N ASP A 126 -11.81 -19.40 20.42
CA ASP A 126 -12.11 -18.08 19.85
C ASP A 126 -10.85 -17.41 19.28
N PHE A 127 -9.79 -17.31 20.08
CA PHE A 127 -8.54 -16.65 19.68
C PHE A 127 -7.75 -17.42 18.64
N SER A 128 -7.72 -18.76 18.73
CA SER A 128 -6.88 -19.56 17.85
C SER A 128 -7.64 -19.99 16.60
N LYS A 129 -8.74 -20.72 16.74
CA LYS A 129 -9.38 -21.38 15.60
C LYS A 129 -10.35 -20.44 14.87
N ILE A 130 -11.26 -19.81 15.60
CA ILE A 130 -12.26 -18.90 15.00
C ILE A 130 -11.58 -17.70 14.35
N ARG A 131 -10.62 -17.08 15.04
CA ARG A 131 -9.87 -15.93 14.48
C ARG A 131 -9.07 -16.29 13.23
N LYS A 132 -8.46 -17.48 13.17
CA LYS A 132 -7.73 -17.95 11.98
C LYS A 132 -8.67 -18.17 10.79
N VAL A 133 -9.82 -18.83 11.01
CA VAL A 133 -10.81 -19.06 9.95
C VAL A 133 -11.37 -17.73 9.43
N ARG A 134 -11.65 -16.77 10.32
CA ARG A 134 -12.11 -15.43 9.91
C ARG A 134 -11.08 -14.70 9.06
N ARG A 135 -9.81 -14.72 9.47
CA ARG A 135 -8.72 -14.08 8.72
C ARG A 135 -8.49 -14.72 7.35
N ALA A 136 -8.47 -16.05 7.29
CA ALA A 136 -8.35 -16.76 6.01
C ALA A 136 -9.48 -16.38 5.04
N TYR A 137 -10.71 -16.30 5.55
CA TYR A 137 -11.85 -15.86 4.74
C TYR A 137 -11.73 -14.40 4.29
N GLN A 138 -11.24 -13.50 5.15
CA GLN A 138 -10.98 -12.10 4.79
C GLN A 138 -9.96 -12.01 3.65
N GLU A 139 -8.84 -12.73 3.77
CA GLU A 139 -7.77 -12.77 2.76
C GLU A 139 -8.27 -13.33 1.42
N GLU A 140 -9.11 -14.38 1.44
CA GLU A 140 -9.75 -14.91 0.22
C GLU A 140 -10.67 -13.87 -0.44
N MET A 141 -11.49 -13.17 0.34
CA MET A 141 -12.41 -12.17 -0.21
C MET A 141 -11.68 -10.92 -0.73
N GLU A 142 -10.57 -10.52 -0.11
CA GLU A 142 -9.74 -9.43 -0.59
C GLU A 142 -8.96 -9.80 -1.85
N SER A 143 -8.41 -11.03 -1.90
CA SER A 143 -7.68 -11.52 -3.07
C SER A 143 -8.59 -11.75 -4.28
N ARG A 144 -9.85 -12.17 -4.08
CA ARG A 144 -10.85 -12.24 -5.16
C ARG A 144 -11.21 -10.87 -5.69
N LYS A 145 -11.46 -9.90 -4.81
CA LYS A 145 -11.74 -8.52 -5.22
C LYS A 145 -10.59 -7.89 -5.99
N SER A 146 -9.34 -8.10 -5.59
CA SER A 146 -8.20 -7.53 -6.32
C SER A 146 -8.06 -8.16 -7.72
N LYS A 147 -8.38 -9.45 -7.87
CA LYS A 147 -8.44 -10.12 -9.18
C LYS A 147 -9.59 -9.61 -10.05
N GLU A 148 -10.79 -9.48 -9.48
CA GLU A 148 -11.97 -8.94 -10.19
C GLU A 148 -11.77 -7.49 -10.60
N GLN A 149 -11.25 -6.64 -9.71
CA GLN A 149 -10.92 -5.24 -10.05
C GLN A 149 -9.92 -5.15 -11.19
N ARG A 150 -8.90 -6.03 -11.20
CA ARG A 150 -7.91 -6.08 -12.29
C ARG A 150 -8.52 -6.57 -13.61
N ALA A 151 -9.44 -7.52 -13.55
CA ALA A 151 -10.16 -8.01 -14.72
C ALA A 151 -11.07 -6.92 -15.30
N ILE A 152 -11.83 -6.23 -14.44
CA ILE A 152 -12.69 -5.10 -14.81
C ILE A 152 -11.85 -3.95 -15.39
N GLU A 153 -10.71 -3.60 -14.80
CA GLU A 153 -9.83 -2.55 -15.33
C GLU A 153 -9.30 -2.92 -16.73
N LYS A 154 -8.93 -4.19 -16.94
CA LYS A 154 -8.48 -4.68 -18.25
C LYS A 154 -9.62 -4.61 -19.28
N GLN A 155 -10.83 -5.01 -18.90
CA GLN A 155 -12.01 -4.92 -19.75
C GLN A 155 -12.38 -3.47 -20.08
N GLN A 156 -12.34 -2.57 -19.10
CA GLN A 156 -12.59 -1.14 -19.32
C GLN A 156 -11.54 -0.52 -20.23
N LYS A 157 -10.26 -0.85 -20.06
CA LYS A 157 -9.19 -0.40 -20.96
C LYS A 157 -9.37 -0.96 -22.37
N ALA A 158 -9.79 -2.22 -22.52
CA ALA A 158 -10.09 -2.80 -23.82
C ALA A 158 -11.31 -2.12 -24.48
N ALA A 159 -12.38 -1.88 -23.72
CA ALA A 159 -13.57 -1.19 -24.19
C ALA A 159 -13.33 0.30 -24.52
N GLN A 160 -12.44 0.98 -23.77
CA GLN A 160 -12.02 2.34 -24.12
C GLN A 160 -11.17 2.37 -25.38
N LYS A 161 -10.29 1.36 -25.57
CA LYS A 161 -9.52 1.22 -26.80
C LYS A 161 -10.43 0.93 -28.00
N SER A 162 -11.40 0.02 -27.88
CA SER A 162 -12.34 -0.27 -28.96
C SER A 162 -13.21 0.94 -29.29
N LYS A 163 -13.78 1.63 -28.29
CA LYS A 163 -14.53 2.87 -28.51
C LYS A 163 -13.70 3.98 -29.15
N LYS A 164 -12.40 4.06 -28.84
CA LYS A 164 -11.48 5.04 -29.46
C LYS A 164 -11.12 4.67 -30.91
N ILE A 165 -11.13 3.38 -31.25
CA ILE A 165 -10.93 2.88 -32.62
C ILE A 165 -12.22 3.08 -33.43
N GLU A 166 -13.39 2.72 -32.90
CA GLU A 166 -14.68 2.95 -33.55
C GLU A 166 -14.98 4.45 -33.75
N ALA A 167 -14.62 5.31 -32.79
CA ALA A 167 -14.70 6.75 -32.95
C ALA A 167 -13.69 7.33 -33.96
N ALA A 168 -12.68 6.55 -34.37
CA ALA A 168 -11.77 6.89 -35.45
C ALA A 168 -12.18 6.26 -36.80
N GLU A 169 -13.19 5.37 -36.82
CA GLU A 169 -13.58 4.56 -37.99
C GLU A 169 -15.02 4.85 -38.49
N ALA A 170 -15.81 5.69 -37.80
CA ALA A 170 -17.04 6.28 -38.35
C ALA A 170 -16.77 7.67 -38.96
N PRO A 171 -17.40 8.03 -40.09
CA PRO A 171 -16.72 8.19 -41.37
C PRO A 171 -16.07 9.56 -41.57
N ALA A 172 -14.88 9.52 -42.15
CA ALA A 172 -14.35 10.62 -42.95
C ALA A 172 -15.03 10.58 -44.33
N GLU A 173 -15.95 11.51 -44.58
CA GLU A 173 -16.18 12.05 -45.91
C GLU A 173 -16.15 13.60 -45.82
N GLU A 174 -15.11 14.15 -46.45
CA GLU A 174 -14.86 15.54 -46.87
C GLU A 174 -14.88 16.70 -45.85
N GLU A 175 -13.69 17.11 -45.37
CA GLU A 175 -13.15 18.47 -45.63
C GLU A 175 -11.70 18.66 -45.11
N LYS A 176 -10.77 18.80 -46.05
CA LYS A 176 -9.48 19.53 -46.04
C LYS A 176 -8.37 19.15 -45.03
N PRO A 177 -7.11 18.96 -45.50
CA PRO A 177 -5.98 18.60 -44.63
C PRO A 177 -5.54 19.78 -43.76
N LYS A 178 -5.87 19.74 -42.46
CA LYS A 178 -5.36 20.71 -41.47
C LYS A 178 -4.22 20.11 -40.64
N LYS A 179 -3.02 20.51 -41.06
CA LYS A 179 -1.82 20.88 -40.29
C LYS A 179 -1.42 19.99 -39.08
N ARG A 180 -0.33 19.25 -39.32
CA ARG A 180 0.57 18.66 -38.32
C ARG A 180 0.90 19.67 -37.21
N GLY A 181 0.55 19.33 -35.97
CA GLY A 181 0.82 20.13 -34.77
C GLY A 181 2.28 20.03 -34.29
N LEU A 182 3.00 21.13 -34.50
CA LEU A 182 3.99 21.85 -33.67
C LEU A 182 4.96 21.17 -32.67
N PHE A 183 4.99 19.86 -32.41
CA PHE A 183 6.11 19.26 -31.67
C PHE A 183 6.50 17.87 -32.20
N GLY A 184 7.65 17.83 -32.89
CA GLY A 184 8.54 16.68 -32.78
C GLY A 184 8.53 15.65 -33.91
N SER A 185 8.70 16.06 -35.17
CA SER A 185 9.25 15.17 -36.21
C SER A 185 10.41 15.81 -37.00
N GLY A 186 11.11 16.76 -36.39
CA GLY A 186 12.11 17.61 -37.03
C GLY A 186 13.55 17.31 -36.64
N PHE A 187 13.97 16.04 -36.55
CA PHE A 187 15.40 15.77 -36.28
C PHE A 187 16.03 14.64 -37.11
N ARG A 188 15.32 13.90 -37.98
CA ARG A 188 15.94 12.69 -38.57
C ARG A 188 15.68 12.38 -40.05
N LEU A 189 15.29 13.34 -40.89
CA LEU A 189 15.12 13.05 -42.33
C LEU A 189 16.03 13.82 -43.30
N SER A 190 16.51 15.03 -42.99
CA SER A 190 17.28 15.82 -43.98
C SER A 190 18.64 15.22 -44.35
N LYS A 191 19.36 14.62 -43.39
CA LYS A 191 20.72 14.10 -43.62
C LYS A 191 20.75 12.79 -44.43
N ALA A 192 19.65 12.04 -44.45
CA ALA A 192 19.54 10.81 -45.23
C ALA A 192 19.16 11.09 -46.70
N GLU A 193 18.51 12.22 -46.96
CA GLU A 193 18.20 12.69 -48.31
C GLU A 193 19.38 13.42 -48.95
N GLU A 194 20.13 14.26 -48.21
CA GLU A 194 21.36 14.90 -48.74
C GLU A 194 22.40 13.87 -49.19
N ALA A 195 22.62 12.80 -48.42
CA ALA A 195 23.57 11.74 -48.79
C ALA A 195 23.13 10.89 -50.00
N LYS A 196 21.85 10.95 -50.39
CA LYS A 196 21.33 10.27 -51.58
C LYS A 196 21.38 11.17 -52.82
N ALA A 197 21.15 12.48 -52.66
CA ALA A 197 21.30 13.45 -53.73
C ALA A 197 22.76 13.59 -54.18
N GLU A 198 23.71 13.64 -53.24
CA GLU A 198 25.15 13.78 -53.56
C GLU A 198 25.72 12.54 -54.29
N LYS A 199 25.14 11.35 -54.05
CA LYS A 199 25.49 10.11 -54.76
C LYS A 199 24.86 10.00 -56.16
N GLN A 200 23.80 10.75 -56.43
CA GLN A 200 23.15 10.79 -57.74
C GLN A 200 23.80 11.83 -58.66
N GLU A 201 24.19 12.99 -58.12
CA GLU A 201 24.93 14.02 -58.90
C GLU A 201 26.33 13.56 -59.31
N ALA A 202 26.99 12.68 -58.53
CA ALA A 202 28.29 12.11 -58.90
C ALA A 202 28.24 11.08 -60.05
N LYS A 203 27.05 10.64 -60.50
CA LYS A 203 26.89 9.65 -61.58
C LYS A 203 26.44 10.24 -62.93
N GLU A 204 26.10 11.52 -63.00
CA GLU A 204 25.55 12.14 -64.21
C GLU A 204 26.44 13.20 -64.87
N GLN A 205 27.70 13.39 -64.43
CA GLN A 205 28.63 14.23 -65.20
C GLN A 205 29.26 13.45 -66.36
N PRO A 206 29.14 13.93 -67.62
CA PRO A 206 29.81 13.35 -68.77
C PRO A 206 31.31 13.68 -68.70
N GLN A 207 32.17 12.66 -68.72
CA GLN A 207 33.60 12.85 -69.00
C GLN A 207 33.75 13.16 -70.49
N ASP A 208 33.83 14.45 -70.80
CA ASP A 208 34.31 14.91 -72.09
C ASP A 208 35.80 15.28 -71.99
N SER A 209 36.55 14.85 -73.01
CA SER A 209 37.94 15.17 -73.36
C SER A 209 39.10 14.63 -72.49
N LYS A 210 39.97 13.81 -73.12
CA LYS A 210 41.33 14.29 -73.42
C LYS A 210 42.03 13.49 -74.54
N LYS A 211 42.63 14.31 -75.39
CA LYS A 211 43.74 14.09 -76.31
C LYS A 211 44.90 13.36 -75.66
#